data_AF-A0A9E1UEQ5-F1
#
_entry.id   AF-A0A9E1UEQ5-F1
#
_cell.length_a   1.000
_cell.length_b   1.000
_cell.length_c   1.000
_cell.angle_alpha   90.00
_cell.angle_beta   90.00
_cell.angle_gamma   90.00
#
_symmetry.space_group_name_H-M   'P 1'
#
loop_
_entity.id
_entity.type
_entity.pdbx_description
1 polymer ?
#
loop_
_entity_poly.entity_id
_entity_poly.type
_entity_poly.pdbx_seq_one_letter_code
_entity_poly.pdbx_strand_id
1 'polypeptide(L)'
;MDSQSVFEVLRWFGILLIISGVTFYLFKKGGSVFSVLGLGKTGGSSNTRNLEMFSLDLTALAREGKIDPVIGREEEISRATQVLTRRHKNNVILAGPPGVGKTAIVEGLAMGIVTGDVPDVLQNKRILSLRVSELLAGTKYRGEFEQRVKKIVEEIRNSGRSIILFIDELHTVMQTKGTEGAVNFSDILKPALARGDLQLIGATTMKEYEEFIKPDESVARRFQLVTVDEPSVKETVEILQGVKKNYETYHHVKFIDKALEAAARLSHEYIKDRRLPDKAIDLMDEAGAMVNVHENSSSHHAAALMHGAAGKTGRDDKELDSHLKKLRVELKTLREKEEDESGKKKLDLIRKQIVDKVKDIEGDEKKMKGDDVWPEITDKHIKEVVADWVDEDVKNIH
;
A
#
# COMPACT_ATOMS: atom_id res chain seq x y z
N MET A 1 -56.41 5.64 -33.38
CA MET A 1 -55.15 5.07 -32.87
C MET A 1 -55.28 3.58 -32.94
N ASP A 2 -54.42 2.94 -33.73
CA ASP A 2 -54.54 1.55 -34.13
C ASP A 2 -54.36 0.63 -32.90
N SER A 3 -55.25 -0.35 -32.69
CA SER A 3 -55.25 -1.18 -31.49
C SER A 3 -53.95 -1.96 -31.30
N GLN A 4 -53.22 -2.21 -32.40
CA GLN A 4 -51.89 -2.82 -32.34
C GLN A 4 -50.83 -1.89 -31.72
N SER A 5 -50.91 -0.58 -31.93
CA SER A 5 -49.96 0.39 -31.38
C SER A 5 -50.06 0.52 -29.86
N VAL A 6 -51.28 0.39 -29.31
CA VAL A 6 -51.52 0.47 -27.86
C VAL A 6 -50.94 -0.77 -27.14
N PHE A 7 -51.06 -1.94 -27.77
CA PHE A 7 -50.47 -3.17 -27.24
C PHE A 7 -48.94 -3.17 -27.27
N GLU A 8 -48.31 -2.60 -28.30
CA GLU A 8 -46.86 -2.44 -28.32
C GLU A 8 -46.36 -1.49 -27.23
N VAL A 9 -47.03 -0.35 -27.04
CA VAL A 9 -46.67 0.62 -25.99
C VAL A 9 -46.80 -0.01 -24.60
N LEU A 10 -47.86 -0.78 -24.34
CA LEU A 10 -48.04 -1.52 -23.08
C LEU A 10 -46.95 -2.58 -22.89
N ARG A 11 -46.52 -3.25 -23.96
CA ARG A 11 -45.44 -4.25 -23.90
C ARG A 11 -44.10 -3.61 -23.54
N TRP A 12 -43.77 -2.46 -24.14
CA TRP A 12 -42.56 -1.71 -23.82
C TRP A 12 -42.56 -1.15 -22.39
N PHE A 13 -43.71 -0.67 -21.91
CA PHE A 13 -43.86 -0.25 -20.50
C PHE A 13 -43.66 -1.40 -19.51
N GLY A 14 -44.21 -2.58 -19.81
CA GLY A 14 -44.00 -3.78 -18.99
C GLY A 14 -42.53 -4.20 -18.91
N ILE A 15 -41.82 -4.17 -20.05
CA ILE A 15 -40.38 -4.48 -20.09
C ILE A 15 -39.58 -3.45 -19.28
N LEU A 16 -39.92 -2.16 -19.38
CA LEU A 16 -39.23 -1.09 -18.66
C LEU A 16 -39.39 -1.21 -17.13
N LEU A 17 -40.59 -1.59 -16.66
CA LEU A 17 -40.86 -1.85 -15.24
C LEU A 17 -40.10 -3.06 -14.71
N ILE A 18 -39.97 -4.13 -15.52
CA ILE A 18 -39.19 -5.31 -15.15
C ILE A 18 -37.70 -4.96 -15.06
N ILE A 19 -37.16 -4.21 -16.02
CA ILE A 19 -35.75 -3.77 -16.00
C ILE A 19 -35.50 -2.88 -14.79
N SER A 20 -36.38 -1.91 -14.50
CA SER A 20 -36.28 -1.05 -13.32
C SER A 20 -36.30 -1.85 -12.01
N GLY A 21 -37.23 -2.81 -11.87
CA GLY A 21 -37.33 -3.67 -10.70
C GLY A 21 -36.10 -4.55 -10.47
N VAL A 22 -35.56 -5.15 -11.54
CA VAL A 22 -34.33 -5.96 -11.48
C VAL A 22 -33.11 -5.09 -11.13
N THR A 23 -33.03 -3.88 -11.68
CA THR A 23 -31.95 -2.92 -11.40
C THR A 23 -31.98 -2.47 -9.94
N PHE A 24 -33.16 -2.17 -9.40
CA PHE A 24 -33.35 -1.80 -8.00
C PHE A 24 -33.06 -2.96 -7.05
N TYR A 25 -33.44 -4.18 -7.41
CA TYR A 25 -33.17 -5.39 -6.62
C TYR A 25 -31.67 -5.71 -6.54
N LEU A 26 -30.93 -5.55 -7.65
CA LEU A 26 -29.47 -5.75 -7.67
C LEU A 26 -28.72 -4.66 -6.88
N PHE A 27 -29.18 -3.41 -6.94
CA PHE A 27 -28.62 -2.29 -6.17
C PHE A 27 -28.73 -2.52 -4.65
N LYS A 28 -29.86 -3.07 -4.17
CA LYS A 28 -30.08 -3.35 -2.74
C LYS A 28 -29.21 -4.49 -2.21
N LYS A 29 -28.65 -5.35 -3.07
CA LYS A 29 -27.83 -6.50 -2.69
C LYS A 29 -26.32 -6.27 -2.81
N GLY A 30 -25.88 -5.03 -3.02
CA GLY A 30 -24.46 -4.68 -3.12
C GLY A 30 -23.78 -5.18 -4.41
N GLY A 31 -24.55 -5.64 -5.39
CA GLY A 31 -24.04 -6.05 -6.70
C GLY A 31 -23.97 -4.87 -7.66
N SER A 32 -22.80 -4.57 -8.21
CA SER A 32 -22.65 -3.62 -9.31
C SER A 32 -23.50 -4.06 -10.51
N VAL A 33 -24.48 -3.22 -10.89
CA VAL A 33 -25.38 -3.42 -12.04
C VAL A 33 -24.59 -3.58 -13.35
N PHE A 34 -23.36 -3.04 -13.40
CA PHE A 34 -22.46 -3.20 -14.54
C PHE A 34 -21.99 -4.63 -14.79
N SER A 35 -22.01 -5.52 -13.78
CA SER A 35 -21.55 -6.90 -13.95
C SER A 35 -22.56 -7.81 -14.65
N VAL A 36 -23.87 -7.50 -14.55
CA VAL A 36 -24.95 -8.37 -15.03
C VAL A 36 -25.33 -8.08 -16.49
N LEU A 37 -25.07 -6.86 -16.99
CA LEU A 37 -25.52 -6.43 -18.31
C LEU A 37 -24.55 -6.73 -19.47
N GLY A 38 -23.45 -7.45 -19.26
CA GLY A 38 -22.60 -7.98 -20.35
C GLY A 38 -22.10 -6.94 -21.37
N LEU A 39 -22.21 -5.65 -21.04
CA LEU A 39 -21.81 -4.54 -21.87
C LEU A 39 -20.42 -4.10 -21.45
N GLY A 40 -19.43 -4.57 -22.21
CA GLY A 40 -18.15 -3.90 -22.34
C GLY A 40 -17.18 -4.12 -21.21
N LYS A 41 -16.67 -5.34 -21.07
CA LYS A 41 -15.21 -5.48 -20.93
C LYS A 41 -14.60 -4.80 -22.17
N THR A 42 -14.25 -3.52 -22.09
CA THR A 42 -13.23 -2.95 -22.97
C THR A 42 -11.89 -3.54 -22.57
N GLY A 43 -11.73 -4.83 -22.83
CA GLY A 43 -10.44 -5.50 -22.86
C GLY A 43 -9.74 -5.09 -24.14
N GLY A 44 -9.00 -3.99 -24.11
CA GLY A 44 -7.76 -3.93 -24.88
C GLY A 44 -6.71 -4.70 -24.07
N SER A 45 -5.95 -5.66 -24.58
CA SER A 45 -5.87 -6.29 -25.89
C SER A 45 -5.03 -7.55 -25.71
N SER A 46 -5.16 -8.54 -26.59
CA SER A 46 -4.27 -9.71 -26.66
C SER A 46 -2.81 -9.39 -27.06
N ASN A 47 -2.40 -8.11 -27.08
CA ASN A 47 -1.13 -7.62 -27.62
C ASN A 47 -0.13 -7.07 -26.59
N THR A 48 -0.43 -7.09 -25.28
CA THR A 48 0.46 -6.58 -24.20
C THR A 48 0.93 -7.66 -23.22
N ARG A 49 1.02 -8.91 -23.68
CA ARG A 49 1.27 -10.05 -22.80
C ARG A 49 2.64 -9.99 -22.11
N ASN A 50 3.67 -9.45 -22.76
CA ASN A 50 4.98 -9.32 -22.11
C ASN A 50 4.98 -8.16 -21.12
N LEU A 51 4.42 -7.02 -21.52
CA LEU A 51 4.35 -5.84 -20.67
C LEU A 51 3.56 -6.13 -19.38
N GLU A 52 2.44 -6.86 -19.45
CA GLU A 52 1.66 -7.26 -18.28
C GLU A 52 2.39 -8.20 -17.32
N MET A 53 3.33 -9.03 -17.82
CA MET A 53 4.12 -9.92 -16.95
C MET A 53 5.17 -9.17 -16.12
N PHE A 54 5.70 -8.07 -16.64
CA PHE A 54 6.83 -7.35 -16.04
C PHE A 54 6.46 -5.93 -15.56
N SER A 55 5.18 -5.59 -15.55
CA SER A 55 4.70 -4.31 -15.08
C SER A 55 3.48 -4.44 -14.19
N LEU A 56 3.30 -3.43 -13.34
CA LEU A 56 2.13 -3.26 -12.50
C LEU A 56 1.26 -2.16 -13.10
N ASP A 57 -0.02 -2.44 -13.35
CA ASP A 57 -0.96 -1.45 -13.87
C ASP A 57 -1.51 -0.58 -12.74
N LEU A 58 -0.93 0.62 -12.57
CA LEU A 58 -1.34 1.58 -11.54
C LEU A 58 -2.76 2.10 -11.80
N THR A 59 -3.17 2.21 -13.06
CA THR A 59 -4.53 2.63 -13.42
C THR A 59 -5.57 1.56 -13.09
N ALA A 60 -5.20 0.28 -13.19
CA ALA A 60 -6.03 -0.81 -12.71
C ALA A 60 -6.14 -0.80 -11.17
N LEU A 61 -5.03 -0.62 -10.45
CA LEU A 61 -5.04 -0.50 -8.99
C LEU A 61 -5.88 0.68 -8.49
N ALA A 62 -5.79 1.84 -9.14
CA ALA A 62 -6.66 2.99 -8.86
C ALA A 62 -8.14 2.63 -9.05
N ARG A 63 -8.48 1.93 -10.14
CA ARG A 63 -9.87 1.52 -10.42
C ARG A 63 -10.40 0.50 -9.41
N GLU A 64 -9.52 -0.31 -8.83
CA GLU A 64 -9.83 -1.25 -7.76
C GLU A 64 -9.88 -0.62 -6.37
N GLY A 65 -9.52 0.67 -6.23
CA GLY A 65 -9.46 1.36 -4.94
C GLY A 65 -8.32 0.86 -4.03
N LYS A 66 -7.25 0.31 -4.63
CA LYS A 66 -6.08 -0.22 -3.91
C LYS A 66 -4.93 0.78 -3.77
N ILE A 67 -5.08 1.96 -4.34
CA ILE A 67 -4.12 3.06 -4.21
C ILE A 67 -4.52 3.90 -3.00
N ASP A 68 -3.55 4.22 -2.15
CA ASP A 68 -3.75 5.11 -1.02
C ASP A 68 -4.12 6.53 -1.49
N PRO A 69 -4.92 7.27 -0.71
CA PRO A 69 -5.23 8.65 -1.06
C PRO A 69 -3.95 9.48 -1.12
N VAL A 70 -3.83 10.30 -2.16
CA VAL A 70 -2.68 11.20 -2.36
C VAL A 70 -3.06 12.59 -1.86
N ILE A 71 -2.29 13.13 -0.91
CA ILE A 71 -2.56 14.40 -0.22
C ILE A 71 -1.39 15.35 -0.45
N GLY A 72 -1.67 16.61 -0.80
CA GLY A 72 -0.67 17.69 -0.83
C GLY A 72 0.35 17.57 -1.96
N ARG A 73 -0.03 16.94 -3.09
CA ARG A 73 0.81 16.77 -4.28
C ARG A 73 0.16 17.29 -5.56
N GLU A 74 -0.82 18.17 -5.42
CA GLU A 74 -1.63 18.70 -6.52
C GLU A 74 -0.78 19.50 -7.52
N GLU A 75 0.22 20.26 -7.04
CA GLU A 75 1.11 21.04 -7.90
C GLU A 75 1.99 20.15 -8.78
N GLU A 76 2.61 19.11 -8.21
CA GLU A 76 3.46 18.18 -8.96
C GLU A 76 2.64 17.31 -9.92
N ILE A 77 1.45 16.85 -9.51
CA ILE A 77 0.54 16.10 -10.38
C ILE A 77 0.07 16.99 -11.54
N SER A 78 -0.35 18.23 -11.27
CA SER A 78 -0.74 19.20 -12.29
C SER A 78 0.40 19.50 -13.26
N ARG A 79 1.62 19.68 -12.72
CA ARG A 79 2.81 19.90 -13.53
C ARG A 79 3.16 18.70 -14.40
N ALA A 80 3.12 17.49 -13.87
CA ALA A 80 3.34 16.25 -14.61
C ALA A 80 2.29 16.07 -15.73
N THR A 81 1.02 16.30 -15.41
CA THR A 81 -0.11 16.30 -16.35
C THR A 81 0.15 17.28 -17.50
N GLN A 82 0.51 18.52 -17.18
CA GLN A 82 0.83 19.55 -18.17
C GLN A 82 1.97 19.12 -19.09
N VAL A 83 3.03 18.51 -18.55
CA VAL A 83 4.15 18.02 -19.36
C VAL A 83 3.71 16.88 -20.28
N LEU A 84 2.96 15.90 -19.76
CA LEU A 84 2.53 14.71 -20.50
C LEU A 84 1.56 15.05 -21.66
N THR A 85 0.83 16.15 -21.57
CA THR A 85 -0.06 16.63 -22.65
C THR A 85 0.67 17.36 -23.79
N ARG A 86 1.96 17.69 -23.63
CA ARG A 86 2.72 18.41 -24.66
C ARG A 86 2.88 17.56 -25.92
N ARG A 87 2.93 18.21 -27.08
CA ARG A 87 3.25 17.55 -28.36
C ARG A 87 4.70 17.05 -28.44
N HIS A 88 5.62 17.75 -27.78
CA HIS A 88 7.05 17.44 -27.73
C HIS A 88 7.58 17.63 -26.30
N LYS A 89 8.64 16.91 -25.93
CA LYS A 89 9.18 16.88 -24.55
C LYS A 89 8.11 16.48 -23.52
N ASN A 90 7.39 15.42 -23.85
CA ASN A 90 6.23 14.93 -23.11
C ASN A 90 6.60 13.77 -22.17
N ASN A 91 7.85 13.74 -21.71
CA ASN A 91 8.32 12.80 -20.70
C ASN A 91 8.66 13.59 -19.43
N VAL A 92 8.38 13.02 -18.27
CA VAL A 92 8.56 13.66 -16.96
C VAL A 92 9.71 12.97 -16.23
N ILE A 93 10.55 13.77 -15.57
CA ILE A 93 11.45 13.28 -14.52
C ILE A 93 10.99 13.91 -13.21
N LEU A 94 10.55 13.07 -12.28
CA LEU A 94 10.30 13.41 -10.89
C LEU A 94 11.64 13.32 -10.15
N ALA A 95 12.24 14.46 -9.82
CA ALA A 95 13.53 14.53 -9.17
C ALA A 95 13.39 15.01 -7.73
N GLY A 96 13.71 14.13 -6.78
CA GLY A 96 13.62 14.44 -5.35
C GLY A 96 14.31 13.37 -4.50
N PRO A 97 14.59 13.66 -3.22
CA PRO A 97 15.18 12.67 -2.30
C PRO A 97 14.36 11.37 -2.23
N PRO A 98 14.96 10.24 -1.83
CA PRO A 98 14.19 9.02 -1.53
C PRO A 98 13.21 9.29 -0.37
N GLY A 99 12.05 8.63 -0.38
CA GLY A 99 11.04 8.76 0.67
C GLY A 99 10.09 9.96 0.57
N VAL A 100 10.27 10.89 -0.39
CA VAL A 100 9.37 12.06 -0.50
C VAL A 100 8.02 11.78 -1.16
N GLY A 101 7.74 10.56 -1.62
CA GLY A 101 6.47 10.21 -2.26
C GLY A 101 6.43 10.46 -3.78
N LYS A 102 7.54 10.22 -4.50
CA LYS A 102 7.57 10.31 -5.98
C LYS A 102 6.58 9.34 -6.64
N THR A 103 6.46 8.12 -6.11
CA THR A 103 5.50 7.11 -6.60
C THR A 103 4.06 7.55 -6.35
N ALA A 104 3.78 8.16 -5.19
CA ALA A 104 2.46 8.69 -4.86
C ALA A 104 1.96 9.75 -5.87
N ILE A 105 2.86 10.58 -6.43
CA ILE A 105 2.49 11.53 -7.51
C ILE A 105 1.99 10.79 -8.76
N VAL A 106 2.63 9.67 -9.11
CA VAL A 106 2.26 8.86 -10.28
C VAL A 106 0.96 8.11 -10.04
N GLU A 107 0.76 7.61 -8.82
CA GLU A 107 -0.48 6.99 -8.37
C GLU A 107 -1.64 7.99 -8.36
N GLY A 108 -1.41 9.22 -7.91
CA GLY A 108 -2.40 10.31 -7.95
C GLY A 108 -2.77 10.68 -9.39
N LEU A 109 -1.80 10.70 -10.31
CA LEU A 109 -2.09 10.83 -11.74
C LEU A 109 -2.92 9.65 -12.27
N ALA A 110 -2.64 8.41 -11.84
CA ALA A 110 -3.41 7.24 -12.22
C ALA A 110 -4.87 7.34 -11.72
N MET A 111 -5.08 7.82 -10.49
CA MET A 111 -6.40 8.13 -9.95
C MET A 111 -7.12 9.18 -10.80
N GLY A 112 -6.45 10.28 -11.16
CA GLY A 112 -7.00 11.33 -12.03
C GLY A 112 -7.45 10.80 -13.39
N ILE A 113 -6.67 9.88 -14.00
CA ILE A 113 -7.07 9.23 -15.25
C ILE A 113 -8.33 8.37 -15.07
N VAL A 114 -8.48 7.68 -13.94
CA VAL A 114 -9.66 6.84 -13.66
C VAL A 114 -10.90 7.67 -13.35
N THR A 115 -10.76 8.75 -12.60
CA THR A 115 -11.87 9.66 -12.25
C THR A 115 -12.26 10.60 -13.39
N GLY A 116 -11.41 10.72 -14.42
CA GLY A 116 -11.60 11.65 -15.52
C GLY A 116 -11.13 13.07 -15.21
N ASP A 117 -10.45 13.28 -14.07
CA ASP A 117 -9.85 14.56 -13.67
C ASP A 117 -8.50 14.79 -14.35
N VAL A 118 -8.47 14.61 -15.67
CA VAL A 118 -7.32 14.88 -16.54
C VAL A 118 -7.81 15.38 -17.89
N PRO A 119 -6.98 16.14 -18.64
CA PRO A 119 -7.31 16.55 -20.00
C PRO A 119 -7.61 15.35 -20.92
N ASP A 120 -8.47 15.55 -21.92
CA ASP A 120 -8.91 14.51 -22.88
C ASP A 120 -7.77 13.70 -23.50
N VAL A 121 -6.60 14.33 -23.70
CA VAL A 121 -5.40 13.69 -24.26
C VAL A 121 -4.88 12.56 -23.37
N LEU A 122 -5.07 12.65 -22.05
CA LEU A 122 -4.65 11.64 -21.08
C LEU A 122 -5.78 10.70 -20.66
N GLN A 123 -7.03 11.02 -20.99
CA GLN A 123 -8.15 10.11 -20.73
C GLN A 123 -7.91 8.77 -21.43
N ASN A 124 -8.35 7.70 -20.78
CA ASN A 124 -8.22 6.32 -21.25
C ASN A 124 -6.79 5.80 -21.43
N LYS A 125 -5.76 6.57 -21.04
CA LYS A 125 -4.39 6.04 -20.96
C LYS A 125 -4.25 5.08 -19.78
N ARG A 126 -3.24 4.22 -19.84
CA ARG A 126 -2.83 3.33 -18.75
C ARG A 126 -1.43 3.74 -18.29
N ILE A 127 -1.21 3.78 -16.99
CA ILE A 127 0.09 3.96 -16.37
C ILE A 127 0.59 2.60 -15.90
N LEU A 128 1.71 2.15 -16.47
CA LEU A 128 2.30 0.85 -16.17
C LEU A 128 3.66 1.07 -15.51
N SER A 129 3.80 0.61 -14.27
CA SER A 129 5.05 0.65 -13.51
C SER A 129 5.92 -0.55 -13.88
N LEU A 130 7.07 -0.29 -14.48
CA LEU A 130 8.00 -1.33 -14.92
C LEU A 130 8.82 -1.87 -13.75
N ARG A 131 8.76 -3.18 -13.51
CA ARG A 131 9.56 -3.83 -12.47
C ARG A 131 10.87 -4.35 -13.07
N VAL A 132 11.91 -3.52 -13.01
CA VAL A 132 13.24 -3.83 -13.58
C VAL A 132 13.81 -5.14 -13.01
N SER A 133 13.61 -5.40 -11.72
CA SER A 133 14.05 -6.63 -11.06
C SER A 133 13.44 -7.89 -11.67
N GLU A 134 12.18 -7.84 -12.12
CA GLU A 134 11.53 -8.99 -12.76
C GLU A 134 11.98 -9.21 -14.20
N LEU A 135 12.39 -8.13 -14.90
CA LEU A 135 12.98 -8.24 -16.22
C LEU A 135 14.31 -8.99 -16.18
N LEU A 136 15.12 -8.72 -15.15
CA LEU A 136 16.41 -9.36 -14.89
C LEU A 136 16.23 -10.80 -14.37
N ALA A 137 15.13 -11.07 -13.65
CA ALA A 137 14.84 -12.39 -13.14
C ALA A 137 14.70 -13.43 -14.27
N GLY A 138 15.43 -14.54 -14.12
CA GLY A 138 15.37 -15.66 -15.06
C GLY A 138 15.99 -15.40 -16.44
N THR A 139 16.78 -14.33 -16.63
CA THR A 139 17.67 -14.19 -17.80
C THR A 139 19.05 -14.69 -17.44
N LYS A 140 19.51 -15.78 -18.08
CA LYS A 140 20.88 -16.28 -17.89
C LYS A 140 21.88 -15.55 -18.78
N TYR A 141 21.39 -14.95 -19.87
CA TYR A 141 22.19 -14.29 -20.89
C TYR A 141 21.68 -12.88 -21.15
N ARG A 142 22.60 -11.92 -21.29
CA ARG A 142 22.32 -10.51 -21.61
C ARG A 142 21.41 -10.33 -22.83
N GLY A 143 21.59 -11.15 -23.87
CA GLY A 143 20.78 -11.07 -25.09
C GLY A 143 19.29 -11.36 -24.87
N GLU A 144 18.94 -12.24 -23.93
CA GLU A 144 17.55 -12.55 -23.60
C GLU A 144 16.86 -11.35 -22.95
N PHE A 145 17.57 -10.65 -22.06
CA PHE A 145 17.08 -9.41 -21.46
C PHE A 145 16.84 -8.36 -22.54
N GLU A 146 17.83 -8.07 -23.40
CA GLU A 146 17.67 -7.07 -24.46
C GLU A 146 16.49 -7.39 -25.40
N GLN A 147 16.25 -8.68 -25.69
CA GLN A 147 15.08 -9.11 -26.45
C GLN A 147 13.75 -8.86 -25.70
N ARG A 148 13.68 -9.09 -24.38
CA ARG A 148 12.50 -8.76 -23.57
C ARG A 148 12.19 -7.27 -23.61
N VAL A 149 13.20 -6.42 -23.45
CA VAL A 149 13.06 -4.96 -23.49
C VAL A 149 12.59 -4.48 -24.86
N LYS A 150 13.18 -5.01 -25.94
CA LYS A 150 12.74 -4.69 -27.31
C LYS A 150 11.27 -5.04 -27.53
N LYS A 151 10.83 -6.23 -27.08
CA LYS A 151 9.42 -6.64 -27.16
C LYS A 151 8.51 -5.68 -26.40
N ILE A 152 8.89 -5.29 -25.19
CA ILE A 152 8.12 -4.33 -24.38
C ILE A 152 7.99 -2.98 -25.11
N VAL A 153 9.09 -2.44 -25.64
CA VAL A 153 9.07 -1.19 -26.39
C VAL A 153 8.22 -1.30 -27.67
N GLU A 154 8.25 -2.43 -28.35
CA GLU A 154 7.38 -2.70 -29.51
C GLU A 154 5.90 -2.79 -29.13
N GLU A 155 5.56 -3.47 -28.02
CA GLU A 155 4.18 -3.52 -27.49
C GLU A 155 3.67 -2.12 -27.14
N ILE A 156 4.49 -1.30 -26.48
CA ILE A 156 4.14 0.10 -26.15
C ILE A 156 3.94 0.91 -27.44
N ARG A 157 4.82 0.76 -28.44
CA ARG A 157 4.66 1.47 -29.72
C ARG A 157 3.36 1.07 -30.42
N ASN A 158 3.04 -0.23 -30.43
CA ASN A 158 1.84 -0.76 -31.07
C ASN A 158 0.55 -0.37 -30.34
N SER A 159 0.64 0.09 -29.08
CA SER A 159 -0.49 0.61 -28.30
C SER A 159 -1.01 1.98 -28.77
N GLY A 160 -0.35 2.62 -29.74
CA GLY A 160 -0.82 3.91 -30.26
C GLY A 160 -0.75 5.05 -29.22
N ARG A 161 0.23 4.99 -28.31
CA ARG A 161 0.43 5.94 -27.19
C ARG A 161 -0.68 5.90 -26.15
N SER A 162 -1.39 4.79 -26.00
CA SER A 162 -2.34 4.60 -24.89
C SER A 162 -1.66 4.25 -23.57
N ILE A 163 -0.33 4.05 -23.56
CA ILE A 163 0.44 3.63 -22.39
C ILE A 163 1.45 4.72 -22.01
N ILE A 164 1.48 5.04 -20.71
CA ILE A 164 2.52 5.82 -20.04
C ILE A 164 3.34 4.83 -19.22
N LEU A 165 4.64 4.75 -19.50
CA LEU A 165 5.54 3.90 -18.74
C LEU A 165 6.05 4.66 -17.52
N PHE A 166 5.92 4.07 -16.33
CA PHE A 166 6.58 4.55 -15.12
C PHE A 166 7.79 3.67 -14.82
N ILE A 167 8.93 4.30 -14.57
CA ILE A 167 10.15 3.61 -14.11
C ILE A 167 10.58 4.28 -12.82
N ASP A 168 10.46 3.55 -11.72
CA ASP A 168 11.10 3.96 -10.48
C ASP A 168 12.61 3.76 -10.59
N GLU A 169 13.38 4.61 -9.94
CA GLU A 169 14.85 4.64 -10.04
C GLU A 169 15.33 4.65 -11.50
N LEU A 170 14.84 5.61 -12.31
CA LEU A 170 15.13 5.71 -13.75
C LEU A 170 16.64 5.67 -14.05
N HIS A 171 17.48 6.13 -13.13
CA HIS A 171 18.93 6.09 -13.29
C HIS A 171 19.47 4.66 -13.49
N THR A 172 18.85 3.64 -12.88
CA THR A 172 19.27 2.23 -12.98
C THR A 172 19.24 1.72 -14.43
N VAL A 173 18.27 2.20 -15.22
CA VAL A 173 18.13 1.84 -16.63
C VAL A 173 18.83 2.80 -17.58
N MET A 174 19.21 3.98 -17.10
CA MET A 174 19.89 5.02 -17.88
C MET A 174 21.41 5.01 -17.70
N GLN A 175 21.93 4.25 -16.72
CA GLN A 175 23.35 4.12 -16.47
C GLN A 175 24.07 3.49 -17.66
N THR A 176 25.06 4.21 -18.20
CA THR A 176 25.82 3.82 -19.39
C THR A 176 27.27 3.40 -19.06
N LYS A 177 27.66 3.37 -17.78
CA LYS A 177 29.05 3.13 -17.36
C LYS A 177 29.13 2.16 -16.17
N GLY A 178 29.98 1.14 -16.27
CA GLY A 178 30.96 0.88 -15.21
C GLY A 178 31.03 -0.49 -14.53
N THR A 179 30.05 -1.39 -14.67
CA THR A 179 30.18 -2.75 -14.10
C THR A 179 30.04 -3.80 -15.20
N GLU A 180 30.93 -4.79 -15.20
CA GLU A 180 30.89 -5.98 -16.06
C GLU A 180 29.57 -6.74 -15.82
N GLY A 181 28.49 -6.32 -16.48
CA GLY A 181 27.14 -6.80 -16.22
C GLY A 181 26.04 -5.74 -16.31
N ALA A 182 26.37 -4.45 -16.34
CA ALA A 182 25.39 -3.38 -16.57
C ALA A 182 24.75 -3.56 -17.95
N VAL A 183 23.47 -3.89 -17.96
CA VAL A 183 22.73 -4.12 -19.19
C VAL A 183 22.32 -2.77 -19.76
N ASN A 184 22.72 -2.46 -21.00
CA ASN A 184 22.46 -1.16 -21.65
C ASN A 184 21.00 -1.02 -22.09
N PHE A 185 20.07 -0.89 -21.14
CA PHE A 185 18.67 -0.58 -21.38
C PHE A 185 18.51 0.76 -22.12
N SER A 186 19.42 1.70 -21.85
CA SER A 186 19.49 3.03 -22.47
C SER A 186 19.54 3.00 -23.99
N ASP A 187 20.25 2.03 -24.60
CA ASP A 187 20.44 1.97 -26.05
C ASP A 187 19.16 1.56 -26.78
N ILE A 188 18.25 0.86 -26.09
CA ILE A 188 16.96 0.43 -26.62
C ILE A 188 15.91 1.53 -26.42
N LEU A 189 15.95 2.23 -25.28
CA LEU A 189 15.01 3.33 -25.01
C LEU A 189 15.29 4.58 -25.83
N LYS A 190 16.56 4.95 -26.03
CA LYS A 190 16.96 6.19 -26.71
C LYS A 190 16.28 6.37 -28.08
N PRO A 191 16.26 5.37 -28.98
CA PRO A 191 15.55 5.49 -30.25
C PRO A 191 14.04 5.71 -30.10
N ALA A 192 13.39 5.04 -29.13
CA ALA A 192 11.95 5.18 -28.90
C ALA A 192 11.59 6.55 -28.34
N LEU A 193 12.39 7.07 -27.40
CA LEU A 193 12.27 8.44 -26.87
C LEU A 193 12.58 9.51 -27.94
N ALA A 194 13.55 9.24 -28.82
CA ALA A 194 13.93 10.16 -29.88
C ALA A 194 12.81 10.34 -30.92
N ARG A 195 12.14 9.25 -31.31
CA ARG A 195 10.99 9.23 -32.22
C ARG A 195 9.70 9.72 -31.56
N GLY A 196 9.63 9.65 -30.23
CA GLY A 196 8.43 9.99 -29.46
C GLY A 196 7.42 8.83 -29.37
N ASP A 197 7.78 7.63 -29.80
CA ASP A 197 6.91 6.45 -29.72
C ASP A 197 6.59 6.08 -28.26
N LEU A 198 7.48 6.47 -27.33
CA LEU A 198 7.39 6.20 -25.90
C LEU A 198 7.03 7.48 -25.13
N GLN A 199 6.10 7.34 -24.18
CA GLN A 199 5.78 8.34 -23.16
C GLN A 199 6.16 7.77 -21.79
N LEU A 200 7.00 8.49 -21.05
CA LEU A 200 7.65 7.99 -19.85
C LEU A 200 7.59 9.00 -18.69
N ILE A 201 7.36 8.47 -17.48
CA ILE A 201 7.59 9.15 -16.20
C ILE A 201 8.71 8.39 -15.49
N GLY A 202 9.78 9.08 -15.12
CA GLY A 202 10.88 8.50 -14.36
C GLY A 202 11.03 9.16 -13.00
N ALA A 203 11.21 8.36 -11.95
CA ALA A 203 11.58 8.86 -10.63
C ALA A 203 13.08 8.68 -10.40
N THR A 204 13.74 9.69 -9.84
CA THR A 204 15.18 9.66 -9.57
C THR A 204 15.54 10.69 -8.49
N THR A 205 16.76 10.66 -7.97
CA THR A 205 17.29 11.76 -7.15
C THR A 205 17.89 12.86 -8.03
N MET A 206 18.00 14.08 -7.51
CA MET A 206 18.62 15.18 -8.25
C MET A 206 20.07 14.86 -8.63
N LYS A 207 20.82 14.22 -7.71
CA LYS A 207 22.22 13.80 -7.95
C LYS A 207 22.31 12.81 -9.11
N GLU A 208 21.48 11.78 -9.10
CA GLU A 208 21.41 10.78 -10.16
C GLU A 208 20.97 11.38 -11.50
N TYR A 209 20.05 12.34 -11.49
CA TYR A 209 19.68 13.07 -12.71
C TYR A 209 20.89 13.79 -13.31
N GLU A 210 21.67 14.49 -12.48
CA GLU A 210 22.86 15.22 -12.93
C GLU A 210 23.99 14.31 -13.40
N GLU A 211 24.14 13.12 -12.81
CA GLU A 211 25.21 12.17 -13.13
C GLU A 211 24.88 11.27 -14.33
N PHE A 212 23.64 10.78 -14.45
CA PHE A 212 23.29 9.71 -15.40
C PHE A 212 22.39 10.16 -16.56
N ILE A 213 21.62 11.24 -16.40
CA ILE A 213 20.62 11.66 -17.41
C ILE A 213 21.01 12.97 -18.09
N LYS A 214 21.31 14.01 -17.31
CA LYS A 214 21.70 15.34 -17.78
C LYS A 214 22.91 15.34 -18.73
N PRO A 215 23.95 14.49 -18.55
CA PRO A 215 25.11 14.49 -19.45
C PRO A 215 24.80 13.98 -20.86
N ASP A 216 23.74 13.18 -21.03
CA ASP A 216 23.30 12.73 -22.35
C ASP A 216 22.27 13.70 -22.93
N GLU A 217 22.73 14.68 -23.69
CA GLU A 217 21.88 15.68 -24.33
C GLU A 217 20.76 15.08 -25.21
N SER A 218 21.01 13.91 -25.81
CA SER A 218 20.06 13.26 -26.71
C SER A 218 18.79 12.82 -25.98
N VAL A 219 18.95 12.40 -24.73
CA VAL A 219 17.92 11.98 -23.79
C VAL A 219 17.37 13.18 -23.03
N ALA A 220 18.23 13.99 -22.41
CA ALA A 220 17.83 15.08 -21.52
C ALA A 220 16.86 16.05 -22.20
N ARG A 221 17.05 16.33 -23.50
CA ARG A 221 16.16 17.20 -24.28
C ARG A 221 14.74 16.66 -24.49
N ARG A 222 14.45 15.40 -24.13
CA ARG A 222 13.14 14.74 -24.25
C ARG A 222 12.35 14.72 -22.95
N PHE A 223 13.00 15.02 -21.84
CA PHE A 223 12.40 15.08 -20.52
C PHE A 223 12.18 16.52 -20.09
N GLN A 224 11.16 16.70 -19.25
CA GLN A 224 10.99 17.88 -18.43
C GLN A 224 11.20 17.47 -16.98
N LEU A 225 12.09 18.19 -16.29
CA LEU A 225 12.32 18.03 -14.87
C LEU A 225 11.15 18.64 -14.07
N VAL A 226 10.66 17.90 -13.09
CA VAL A 226 9.72 18.32 -12.06
C VAL A 226 10.38 17.98 -10.72
N THR A 227 10.71 19.02 -9.96
CA THR A 227 11.32 18.85 -8.65
C THR A 227 10.25 18.40 -7.66
N VAL A 228 10.58 17.45 -6.79
CA VAL A 228 9.71 16.97 -5.72
C VAL A 228 10.44 17.20 -4.41
N ASP A 229 9.93 18.16 -3.64
CA ASP A 229 10.52 18.55 -2.38
C ASP A 229 9.95 17.73 -1.21
N GLU A 230 10.74 17.65 -0.13
CA GLU A 230 10.31 17.07 1.13
C GLU A 230 9.20 17.94 1.72
N PRO A 231 8.04 17.36 2.12
CA PRO A 231 6.96 18.12 2.72
C PRO A 231 7.39 18.65 4.10
N SER A 232 6.79 19.77 4.50
CA SER A 232 6.91 20.29 5.85
C SER A 232 6.30 19.31 6.87
N VAL A 233 6.63 19.51 8.14
CA VAL A 233 6.03 18.72 9.24
C VAL A 233 4.50 18.86 9.23
N LYS A 234 3.98 20.07 8.96
CA LYS A 234 2.53 20.31 8.91
C LYS A 234 1.86 19.56 7.76
N GLU A 235 2.42 19.66 6.55
CA GLU A 235 1.92 18.92 5.39
C GLU A 235 2.02 17.40 5.62
N THR A 236 3.07 16.94 6.32
CA THR A 236 3.20 15.52 6.68
C THR A 236 2.09 15.07 7.62
N VAL A 237 1.67 15.88 8.59
CA VAL A 237 0.51 15.55 9.45
C VAL A 237 -0.76 15.39 8.61
N GLU A 238 -0.98 16.27 7.63
CA GLU A 238 -2.13 16.18 6.71
C GLU A 238 -2.06 14.90 5.85
N ILE A 239 -0.87 14.52 5.38
CA ILE A 239 -0.62 13.24 4.68
C ILE A 239 -0.97 12.06 5.59
N LEU A 240 -0.45 12.04 6.83
CA LEU A 240 -0.71 10.99 7.81
C LEU A 240 -2.21 10.86 8.12
N GLN A 241 -2.93 11.98 8.25
CA GLN A 241 -4.38 11.98 8.45
C GLN A 241 -5.13 11.34 7.27
N GLY A 242 -4.67 11.58 6.04
CA GLY A 242 -5.29 10.99 4.86
C GLY A 242 -5.09 9.47 4.76
N VAL A 243 -3.91 8.96 5.11
CA VAL A 243 -3.61 7.52 5.07
C VAL A 243 -4.03 6.76 6.34
N LYS A 244 -4.26 7.48 7.45
CA LYS A 244 -4.63 6.97 8.78
C LYS A 244 -5.58 5.78 8.72
N LYS A 245 -6.72 5.94 8.04
CA LYS A 245 -7.80 4.95 8.01
C LYS A 245 -7.35 3.58 7.48
N ASN A 246 -6.43 3.56 6.51
CA ASN A 246 -5.93 2.33 5.92
C ASN A 246 -5.05 1.58 6.92
N TYR A 247 -4.18 2.29 7.63
CA TYR A 247 -3.36 1.72 8.69
C TYR A 247 -4.16 1.28 9.92
N GLU A 248 -5.17 2.06 10.32
CA GLU A 248 -6.11 1.69 11.39
C GLU A 248 -6.80 0.36 11.09
N THR A 249 -7.30 0.22 9.85
CA THR A 249 -7.99 -0.99 9.41
C THR A 249 -7.04 -2.19 9.31
N TYR A 250 -5.82 -1.96 8.82
CA TYR A 250 -4.83 -3.02 8.64
C TYR A 250 -4.31 -3.57 9.98
N HIS A 251 -4.01 -2.68 10.93
CA HIS A 251 -3.49 -3.08 12.25
C HIS A 251 -4.57 -3.34 13.30
N HIS A 252 -5.83 -3.02 12.99
CA HIS A 252 -6.94 -3.06 13.96
C HIS A 252 -6.68 -2.14 15.17
N VAL A 253 -6.23 -0.92 14.91
CA VAL A 253 -5.89 0.11 15.92
C VAL A 253 -6.55 1.43 15.57
N LYS A 254 -6.61 2.39 16.51
CA LYS A 254 -7.07 3.77 16.25
C LYS A 254 -5.97 4.77 16.60
N PHE A 255 -5.56 5.61 15.67
CA PHE A 255 -4.58 6.67 15.97
C PHE A 255 -5.30 7.91 16.50
N ILE A 256 -4.86 8.47 17.63
CA ILE A 256 -5.29 9.81 18.02
C ILE A 256 -4.49 10.87 17.25
N ASP A 257 -5.05 12.07 17.09
CA ASP A 257 -4.41 13.12 16.27
C ASP A 257 -3.02 13.52 16.83
N LYS A 258 -2.86 13.52 18.15
CA LYS A 258 -1.56 13.75 18.81
C LYS A 258 -0.49 12.72 18.42
N ALA A 259 -0.89 11.48 18.10
CA ALA A 259 0.06 10.45 17.65
C ALA A 259 0.59 10.78 16.25
N LEU A 260 -0.25 11.29 15.36
CA LEU A 260 0.16 11.70 14.01
C LEU A 260 1.09 12.92 14.07
N GLU A 261 0.74 13.91 14.91
CA GLU A 261 1.60 15.07 15.17
C GLU A 261 2.96 14.64 15.74
N ALA A 262 2.97 13.71 16.69
CA ALA A 262 4.18 13.15 17.26
C ALA A 262 5.02 12.41 16.20
N ALA A 263 4.40 11.59 15.34
CA ALA A 263 5.10 10.83 14.30
C ALA A 263 5.81 11.76 13.31
N ALA A 264 5.13 12.82 12.85
CA ALA A 264 5.73 13.80 11.96
C ALA A 264 6.84 14.62 12.66
N ARG A 265 6.58 15.12 13.87
CA ARG A 265 7.54 15.97 14.62
C ARG A 265 8.79 15.20 15.03
N LEU A 266 8.62 14.06 15.70
CA LEU A 266 9.74 13.29 16.25
C LEU A 266 10.58 12.64 15.16
N SER A 267 9.96 12.15 14.07
CA SER A 267 10.75 11.67 12.92
C SER A 267 11.55 12.79 12.26
N HIS A 268 10.99 14.00 12.17
CA HIS A 268 11.73 15.14 11.66
C HIS A 268 12.91 15.53 12.56
N GLU A 269 12.71 15.51 13.87
CA GLU A 269 13.69 15.95 14.86
C GLU A 269 14.82 14.94 15.09
N TYR A 270 14.50 13.65 15.24
CA TYR A 270 15.46 12.64 15.68
C TYR A 270 16.00 11.78 14.52
N ILE A 271 15.25 11.57 13.44
CA ILE A 271 15.64 10.70 12.31
C ILE A 271 16.11 11.57 11.13
N LYS A 272 17.43 11.84 11.03
CA LYS A 272 17.99 12.82 10.06
C LYS A 272 18.44 12.24 8.71
N ASP A 273 18.72 10.94 8.68
CA ASP A 273 19.17 10.20 7.50
C ASP A 273 18.04 9.94 6.49
N ARG A 274 16.79 9.85 6.98
CA ARG A 274 15.57 9.66 6.18
C ARG A 274 14.80 10.96 5.94
N ARG A 275 13.81 10.93 5.06
CA ARG A 275 13.00 12.08 4.62
C ARG A 275 11.51 11.87 4.88
N LEU A 276 10.79 12.96 5.12
CA LEU A 276 9.33 12.97 5.17
C LEU A 276 8.75 12.78 3.75
N PRO A 277 7.53 12.22 3.63
CA PRO A 277 6.68 11.68 4.70
C PRO A 277 7.01 10.24 5.10
N ASP A 278 7.84 9.52 4.32
CA ASP A 278 8.16 8.09 4.47
C ASP A 278 8.53 7.67 5.90
N LYS A 279 9.51 8.34 6.53
CA LYS A 279 9.90 8.01 7.90
C LYS A 279 8.78 8.19 8.94
N ALA A 280 7.84 9.12 8.71
CA ALA A 280 6.74 9.36 9.64
C ALA A 280 5.63 8.31 9.46
N ILE A 281 5.41 7.88 8.22
CA ILE A 281 4.50 6.77 7.89
C ILE A 281 5.02 5.48 8.52
N ASP A 282 6.31 5.18 8.40
CA ASP A 282 6.88 3.98 9.01
C ASP A 282 6.76 3.97 10.54
N LEU A 283 6.98 5.11 11.22
CA LEU A 283 6.77 5.19 12.67
C LEU A 283 5.31 4.91 13.04
N MET A 284 4.37 5.41 12.25
CA MET A 284 2.94 5.16 12.44
C MET A 284 2.62 3.68 12.23
N ASP A 285 3.18 3.07 11.17
CA ASP A 285 3.02 1.65 10.84
C ASP A 285 3.57 0.74 11.94
N GLU A 286 4.79 1.02 12.42
CA GLU A 286 5.46 0.24 13.45
C GLU A 286 4.77 0.37 14.81
N ALA A 287 4.31 1.58 15.19
CA ALA A 287 3.48 1.74 16.38
C ALA A 287 2.16 0.97 16.27
N GLY A 288 1.58 0.92 15.06
CA GLY A 288 0.44 0.07 14.70
C GLY A 288 0.69 -1.40 15.00
N ALA A 289 1.77 -1.93 14.44
CA ALA A 289 2.19 -3.30 14.61
C ALA A 289 2.52 -3.64 16.07
N MET A 290 3.24 -2.76 16.77
CA MET A 290 3.61 -2.91 18.16
C MET A 290 2.38 -3.12 19.04
N VAL A 291 1.42 -2.19 19.01
CA VAL A 291 0.22 -2.26 19.85
C VAL A 291 -0.63 -3.50 19.52
N ASN A 292 -0.79 -3.81 18.24
CA ASN A 292 -1.53 -5.00 17.81
C ASN A 292 -0.88 -6.31 18.28
N VAL A 293 0.45 -6.41 18.24
CA VAL A 293 1.19 -7.58 18.75
C VAL A 293 1.10 -7.65 20.28
N HIS A 294 1.22 -6.54 21.01
CA HIS A 294 1.12 -6.52 22.47
C HIS A 294 -0.27 -7.00 22.95
N GLU A 295 -1.35 -6.53 22.32
CA GLU A 295 -2.70 -6.99 22.65
C GLU A 295 -2.91 -8.47 22.32
N ASN A 296 -2.45 -8.95 21.15
CA ASN A 296 -2.62 -10.36 20.77
C ASN A 296 -1.69 -11.31 21.54
N SER A 297 -0.50 -10.86 21.93
CA SER A 297 0.47 -11.67 22.66
C SER A 297 0.05 -11.90 24.10
N SER A 298 -0.65 -10.96 24.75
CA SER A 298 -1.26 -11.18 26.07
C SER A 298 -2.21 -12.40 26.07
N SER A 299 -3.00 -12.55 25.00
CA SER A 299 -3.90 -13.70 24.78
C SER A 299 -3.12 -15.00 24.49
N HIS A 300 -2.08 -14.94 23.66
CA HIS A 300 -1.25 -16.11 23.33
C HIS A 300 -0.37 -16.57 24.50
N HIS A 301 0.05 -15.65 25.38
CA HIS A 301 0.88 -15.95 26.54
C HIS A 301 0.07 -16.72 27.61
N ALA A 302 -1.22 -16.39 27.79
CA ALA A 302 -2.15 -17.16 28.60
C ALA A 302 -2.33 -18.59 28.05
N ALA A 303 -2.52 -18.74 26.74
CA ALA A 303 -2.61 -20.04 26.08
C ALA A 303 -1.29 -20.85 26.15
N ALA A 304 -0.13 -20.20 25.98
CA ALA A 304 1.19 -20.84 26.08
C ALA A 304 1.52 -21.30 27.51
N LEU A 305 1.07 -20.55 28.53
CA LEU A 305 1.13 -20.96 29.93
C LEU A 305 0.31 -22.23 30.21
N MET A 306 -0.86 -22.40 29.56
CA MET A 306 -1.68 -23.61 29.69
C MET A 306 -1.02 -24.85 29.07
N HIS A 307 -0.38 -24.68 27.91
CA HIS A 307 0.27 -25.78 27.20
C HIS A 307 1.67 -26.12 27.75
N GLY A 308 2.09 -25.47 28.84
CA GLY A 308 3.37 -25.75 29.51
C GLY A 308 4.60 -25.30 28.74
N ALA A 309 4.43 -24.49 27.69
CA ALA A 309 5.52 -24.04 26.81
C ALA A 309 6.29 -22.82 27.35
N ALA A 310 5.81 -22.18 28.43
CA ALA A 310 6.31 -20.92 28.97
C ALA A 310 7.60 -21.03 29.81
N GLY A 311 8.56 -21.82 29.34
CA GLY A 311 9.95 -21.67 29.77
C GLY A 311 10.61 -20.61 28.89
N LYS A 312 10.72 -19.36 29.38
CA LYS A 312 11.46 -18.22 28.79
C LYS A 312 10.65 -17.19 27.98
N THR A 313 9.63 -16.59 28.57
CA THR A 313 9.15 -15.27 28.12
C THR A 313 9.34 -14.30 29.28
N GLY A 314 10.54 -13.73 29.35
CA GLY A 314 10.86 -12.66 30.29
C GLY A 314 10.42 -11.33 29.70
N ARG A 315 9.50 -10.64 30.37
CA ARG A 315 9.41 -9.18 30.47
C ARG A 315 8.48 -8.82 31.64
N ASP A 316 8.90 -7.81 32.39
CA ASP A 316 8.36 -7.39 33.68
C ASP A 316 7.06 -6.59 33.52
N ASP A 317 5.92 -7.24 33.76
CA ASP A 317 4.62 -6.57 33.93
C ASP A 317 4.14 -6.74 35.37
N LYS A 318 4.55 -5.83 36.25
CA LYS A 318 4.35 -5.94 37.71
C LYS A 318 2.89 -5.94 38.17
N GLU A 319 1.95 -5.43 37.37
CA GLU A 319 0.51 -5.44 37.71
C GLU A 319 -0.21 -6.71 37.23
N LEU A 320 0.07 -7.15 36.01
CA LEU A 320 -0.41 -8.40 35.40
C LEU A 320 0.14 -9.63 36.15
N ASP A 321 1.36 -9.53 36.67
CA ASP A 321 2.00 -10.55 37.50
C ASP A 321 1.26 -10.80 38.82
N SER A 322 0.48 -9.86 39.35
CA SER A 322 -0.25 -10.08 40.61
C SER A 322 -1.45 -11.02 40.44
N HIS A 323 -2.22 -10.85 39.36
CA HIS A 323 -3.34 -11.71 39.02
C HIS A 323 -2.85 -13.07 38.49
N LEU A 324 -1.82 -13.05 37.64
CA LEU A 324 -1.20 -14.27 37.13
C LEU A 324 -0.44 -15.04 38.22
N LYS A 325 0.17 -14.38 39.22
CA LYS A 325 0.71 -15.05 40.42
C LYS A 325 -0.37 -15.70 41.24
N LYS A 326 -1.51 -15.02 41.48
CA LYS A 326 -2.64 -15.63 42.20
C LYS A 326 -3.11 -16.90 41.50
N LEU A 327 -3.31 -16.84 40.18
CA LEU A 327 -3.67 -17.98 39.34
C LEU A 327 -2.61 -19.08 39.33
N ARG A 328 -1.32 -18.73 39.28
CA ARG A 328 -0.21 -19.69 39.29
C ARG A 328 -0.06 -20.38 40.64
N VAL A 329 -0.28 -19.64 41.74
CA VAL A 329 -0.34 -20.18 43.11
C VAL A 329 -1.55 -21.11 43.25
N GLU A 330 -2.72 -20.70 42.77
CA GLU A 330 -3.94 -21.52 42.80
C GLU A 330 -3.76 -22.81 41.96
N LEU A 331 -3.17 -22.71 40.77
CA LEU A 331 -2.77 -23.86 39.93
C LEU A 331 -1.76 -24.77 40.61
N LYS A 332 -0.79 -24.21 41.35
CA LYS A 332 0.20 -24.99 42.10
C LYS A 332 -0.45 -25.72 43.28
N THR A 333 -1.36 -25.08 44.00
CA THR A 333 -2.13 -25.74 45.09
C THR A 333 -3.07 -26.82 44.58
N LEU A 334 -3.61 -26.68 43.37
CA LEU A 334 -4.42 -27.70 42.71
C LEU A 334 -3.59 -28.90 42.23
N ARG A 335 -2.34 -28.66 41.80
CA ARG A 335 -1.35 -29.70 41.50
C ARG A 335 -0.82 -30.40 42.75
N GLU A 336 -0.67 -29.71 43.88
CA GLU A 336 -0.26 -30.37 45.13
C GLU A 336 -1.39 -31.27 45.68
N LYS A 337 -2.65 -30.93 45.41
CA LYS A 337 -3.82 -31.80 45.66
C LYS A 337 -3.95 -32.97 44.66
N GLU A 338 -3.07 -33.08 43.65
CA GLU A 338 -2.99 -34.15 42.63
C GLU A 338 -2.34 -35.43 43.18
N GLU A 339 -1.48 -35.30 44.21
CA GLU A 339 -0.63 -36.40 44.68
C GLU A 339 -1.29 -37.32 45.74
N ASP A 340 -2.40 -36.90 46.36
CA ASP A 340 -2.91 -37.48 47.63
C ASP A 340 -4.26 -38.25 47.52
N GLU A 341 -4.43 -39.10 46.49
CA GLU A 341 -5.46 -40.16 46.32
C GLU A 341 -6.58 -40.00 45.25
N SER A 342 -6.78 -41.11 44.51
CA SER A 342 -7.97 -41.53 43.73
C SER A 342 -8.57 -40.58 42.67
N GLY A 343 -7.76 -39.68 42.11
CA GLY A 343 -8.27 -38.49 41.43
C GLY A 343 -8.46 -38.49 39.91
N LYS A 344 -8.25 -39.55 39.12
CA LYS A 344 -8.25 -39.42 37.62
C LYS A 344 -9.52 -38.76 37.03
N LYS A 345 -10.71 -39.08 37.54
CA LYS A 345 -11.97 -38.44 37.10
C LYS A 345 -12.16 -37.02 37.67
N LYS A 346 -11.62 -36.74 38.86
CA LYS A 346 -11.62 -35.40 39.47
C LYS A 346 -10.62 -34.47 38.77
N LEU A 347 -9.52 -35.02 38.24
CA LEU A 347 -8.48 -34.31 37.50
C LEU A 347 -8.95 -33.86 36.13
N ASP A 348 -9.66 -34.71 35.38
CA ASP A 348 -10.30 -34.28 34.14
C ASP A 348 -11.37 -33.22 34.40
N LEU A 349 -12.10 -33.33 35.51
CA LEU A 349 -13.10 -32.33 35.90
C LEU A 349 -12.44 -30.99 36.25
N ILE A 350 -11.33 -30.98 36.98
CA ILE A 350 -10.60 -29.76 37.35
C ILE A 350 -9.91 -29.14 36.13
N ARG A 351 -9.29 -29.93 35.25
CA ARG A 351 -8.74 -29.43 33.97
C ARG A 351 -9.82 -28.84 33.09
N LYS A 352 -10.97 -29.49 33.00
CA LYS A 352 -12.13 -28.98 32.27
C LYS A 352 -12.66 -27.70 32.90
N GLN A 353 -12.74 -27.61 34.23
CA GLN A 353 -13.13 -26.39 34.94
C GLN A 353 -12.13 -25.23 34.75
N ILE A 354 -10.83 -25.51 34.64
CA ILE A 354 -9.82 -24.50 34.33
C ILE A 354 -9.95 -24.01 32.88
N VAL A 355 -10.12 -24.93 31.93
CA VAL A 355 -10.35 -24.60 30.51
C VAL A 355 -11.65 -23.82 30.33
N ASP A 356 -12.72 -24.23 31.00
CA ASP A 356 -14.01 -23.56 30.96
C ASP A 356 -13.90 -22.17 31.61
N LYS A 357 -13.24 -22.03 32.78
CA LYS A 357 -13.02 -20.71 33.40
C LYS A 357 -12.16 -19.77 32.56
N VAL A 358 -11.13 -20.25 31.86
CA VAL A 358 -10.35 -19.37 30.99
C VAL A 358 -11.08 -19.07 29.69
N LYS A 359 -11.88 -19.99 29.15
CA LYS A 359 -12.80 -19.66 28.04
C LYS A 359 -13.87 -18.66 28.47
N ASP A 360 -14.33 -18.74 29.71
CA ASP A 360 -15.27 -17.77 30.28
C ASP A 360 -14.56 -16.43 30.48
N ILE A 361 -13.29 -16.38 30.90
CA ILE A 361 -12.50 -15.13 30.99
C ILE A 361 -12.18 -14.54 29.61
N GLU A 362 -11.72 -15.34 28.66
CA GLU A 362 -11.50 -14.91 27.26
C GLU A 362 -12.82 -14.48 26.61
N GLY A 363 -13.91 -15.16 26.95
CA GLY A 363 -15.26 -14.86 26.51
C GLY A 363 -15.82 -13.59 27.17
N ASP A 364 -15.52 -13.36 28.45
CA ASP A 364 -15.93 -12.20 29.22
C ASP A 364 -15.06 -10.98 28.91
N GLU A 365 -13.77 -11.15 28.56
CA GLU A 365 -12.92 -10.08 27.99
C GLU A 365 -13.41 -9.67 26.60
N LYS A 366 -13.78 -10.63 25.74
CA LYS A 366 -14.44 -10.35 24.45
C LYS A 366 -15.80 -9.68 24.61
N LYS A 367 -16.60 -10.11 25.60
CA LYS A 367 -17.91 -9.50 25.89
C LYS A 367 -17.80 -8.12 26.57
N MET A 368 -16.78 -7.89 27.40
CA MET A 368 -16.50 -6.60 28.05
C MET A 368 -15.95 -5.57 27.07
N LYS A 369 -15.11 -5.98 26.11
CA LYS A 369 -14.54 -5.07 25.11
C LYS A 369 -15.56 -4.67 24.02
N GLY A 370 -16.68 -5.38 23.88
CA GLY A 370 -17.61 -5.18 22.78
C GLY A 370 -16.96 -5.48 21.43
N ASP A 371 -17.72 -5.88 20.43
CA ASP A 371 -17.17 -6.32 19.13
C ASP A 371 -16.47 -5.20 18.31
N ASP A 372 -16.14 -4.02 18.88
CA ASP A 372 -15.81 -2.83 18.09
C ASP A 372 -14.86 -1.78 18.71
N VAL A 373 -14.03 -2.13 19.71
CA VAL A 373 -13.05 -1.16 20.28
C VAL A 373 -11.61 -1.57 19.96
N TRP A 374 -11.12 -1.09 18.81
CA TRP A 374 -9.69 -1.13 18.46
C TRP A 374 -8.86 -0.33 19.48
N PRO A 375 -7.71 -0.85 19.94
CA PRO A 375 -6.81 -0.14 20.85
C PRO A 375 -6.33 1.19 20.27
N GLU A 376 -6.19 2.18 21.14
CA GLU A 376 -5.78 3.52 20.74
C GLU A 376 -4.26 3.70 20.79
N ILE A 377 -3.71 4.28 19.73
CA ILE A 377 -2.30 4.65 19.61
C ILE A 377 -2.15 6.11 19.98
N THR A 378 -1.34 6.36 21.02
CA THR A 378 -1.06 7.68 21.56
C THR A 378 0.34 8.16 21.18
N ASP A 379 0.65 9.41 21.48
CA ASP A 379 1.98 10.00 21.32
C ASP A 379 3.07 9.23 22.09
N LYS A 380 2.72 8.55 23.19
CA LYS A 380 3.66 7.73 23.96
C LYS A 380 4.17 6.52 23.17
N HIS A 381 3.28 5.82 22.48
CA HIS A 381 3.67 4.66 21.66
C HIS A 381 4.60 5.09 20.52
N ILE A 382 4.34 6.26 19.91
CA ILE A 382 5.24 6.83 18.90
C ILE A 382 6.61 7.15 19.50
N LYS A 383 6.66 7.74 20.70
CA LYS A 383 7.92 8.02 21.40
C LYS A 383 8.71 6.74 21.71
N GLU A 384 8.04 5.67 22.10
CA GLU A 384 8.66 4.37 22.35
C GLU A 384 9.32 3.83 21.07
N VAL A 385 8.61 3.86 19.93
CA VAL A 385 9.19 3.42 18.65
C VAL A 385 10.39 4.29 18.23
N VAL A 386 10.30 5.62 18.40
CA VAL A 386 11.44 6.52 18.08
C VAL A 386 12.64 6.23 18.98
N ALA A 387 12.42 5.94 20.27
CA ALA A 387 13.48 5.57 21.21
C ALA A 387 14.21 4.32 20.78
N ASP A 388 13.46 3.30 20.37
CA ASP A 388 14.00 2.04 19.87
C ASP A 388 14.81 2.24 18.58
N TRP A 389 14.37 3.14 17.68
CA TRP A 389 15.08 3.43 16.43
C TRP A 389 16.37 4.21 16.61
N VAL A 390 16.42 5.11 17.59
CA VAL A 390 17.56 6.00 17.84
C VAL A 390 18.51 5.42 18.90
N ASP A 391 18.15 4.29 19.52
CA ASP A 391 18.88 3.64 20.63
C ASP A 391 19.09 4.61 21.81
N GLU A 392 18.04 5.38 22.13
CA GLU A 392 18.02 6.34 23.24
C GLU A 392 16.92 5.99 24.26
N ASP A 393 17.08 6.42 25.51
CA ASP A 393 16.02 6.28 26.51
C ASP A 393 14.82 7.15 26.13
N VAL A 394 13.60 6.60 26.15
CA VAL A 394 12.33 7.28 25.86
C VAL A 394 12.20 8.61 26.62
N LYS A 395 12.80 8.72 27.81
CA LYS A 395 12.79 9.94 28.62
C LYS A 395 13.52 11.13 27.99
N ASN A 396 14.45 10.87 27.07
CA ASN A 396 15.21 11.88 26.34
C ASN A 396 14.48 12.38 25.08
N ILE A 397 13.30 11.83 24.78
CA ILE A 397 12.49 12.17 23.61
C ILE A 397 11.37 13.13 24.00
N HIS A 398 11.54 14.41 23.67
CA HIS A 398 10.68 15.50 24.13
C HIS A 398 9.59 15.89 23.13
#